data_AF-A0AAW9DIC7-F1
#
_entry.id   AF-A0AAW9DIC7-F1
#
_cell.length_a   1.000
_cell.length_b   1.000
_cell.length_c   1.000
_cell.angle_alpha   90.00
_cell.angle_beta   90.00
_cell.angle_gamma   90.00
#
_symmetry.space_group_name_H-M   'P 1'
#
loop_
_entity.id
_entity.type
_entity.pdbx_description
1 polymer ?
#
loop_
_entity_poly.entity_id
_entity_poly.type
_entity_poly.pdbx_seq_one_letter_code
_entity_poly.pdbx_strand_id
1 'polypeptide(L)'
;QYLPLLVALTSARKFKMNEFTALAIGMALIYPTLPGSLAALKEAGLDNVFGIPFVLPTAGSYLSTVIPAILATWVASIIEKNIRKVTPDVVKLFVVPFVTILVAVPLIFLVVGPVANFISDVLSNTFTAIMNFSPLLYGLILGATWQVLVMFGMHWAVVPLAIMQVASNGMSSILVPALLPNFTQTGVLLAIMLKTKESKVKTVSMPALVSSVFGVTEPAIYGVTLPMKTPFFISCAVSGVIGAATMFFNVTGYSVGGMGVFLYPSLVNPANGDMSGMIAAIILTVVAIVASFAIQMALPVPYLYGEPTEKKSVEE
;
A
#
# COMPACT_ATOMS: atom_id res chain seq x y z
N GLN A 1 10.45 1.17 8.21
CA GLN A 1 10.39 2.04 7.01
C GLN A 1 10.04 3.47 7.45
N TYR A 2 10.44 4.49 6.67
CA TYR A 2 10.19 5.91 6.97
C TYR A 2 9.24 6.58 5.96
N LEU A 3 8.42 5.77 5.28
CA LEU A 3 7.49 6.25 4.24
C LEU A 3 6.55 7.37 4.76
N PRO A 4 5.97 7.29 5.97
CA PRO A 4 5.16 8.38 6.53
C PRO A 4 5.88 9.74 6.56
N LEU A 5 7.20 9.74 6.76
CA LEU A 5 8.02 10.95 6.87
C LEU A 5 8.15 11.65 5.50
N LEU A 6 8.39 10.85 4.45
CA LEU A 6 8.42 11.34 3.06
C LEU A 6 7.04 11.79 2.58
N VAL A 7 5.99 11.09 2.98
CA VAL A 7 4.60 11.45 2.67
C VAL A 7 4.20 12.72 3.40
N ALA A 8 4.59 12.90 4.67
CA ALA A 8 4.35 14.13 5.41
C ALA A 8 5.03 15.34 4.75
N LEU A 9 6.27 15.18 4.29
CA LEU A 9 6.99 16.23 3.55
C LEU A 9 6.30 16.63 2.25
N THR A 10 5.92 15.66 1.42
CA THR A 10 5.25 15.93 0.14
C THR A 10 3.84 16.48 0.35
N SER A 11 3.14 16.02 1.38
CA SER A 11 1.84 16.56 1.82
C SER A 11 1.96 18.00 2.31
N ALA A 12 3.02 18.33 3.05
CA ALA A 12 3.23 19.68 3.58
C ALA A 12 3.33 20.72 2.46
N ARG A 13 4.05 20.39 1.38
CA ARG A 13 4.14 21.19 0.16
C ARG A 13 2.78 21.40 -0.48
N LYS A 14 1.95 20.37 -0.53
CA LYS A 14 0.60 20.44 -1.10
C LYS A 14 -0.32 21.32 -0.25
N PHE A 15 -0.28 21.16 1.08
CA PHE A 15 -1.11 21.90 2.02
C PHE A 15 -0.56 23.27 2.41
N LYS A 16 0.63 23.64 1.91
CA LYS A 16 1.31 24.91 2.17
C LYS A 16 1.55 25.16 3.67
N MET A 17 1.93 24.11 4.40
CA MET A 17 2.36 24.21 5.80
C MET A 17 3.88 24.12 5.92
N ASN A 18 4.42 24.42 7.09
CA ASN A 18 5.86 24.33 7.31
C ASN A 18 6.35 22.87 7.22
N GLU A 19 7.34 22.63 6.34
CA GLU A 19 7.87 21.28 6.08
C GLU A 19 8.48 20.63 7.33
N PHE A 20 9.23 21.38 8.14
CA PHE A 20 9.85 20.86 9.36
C PHE A 20 8.81 20.51 10.43
N THR A 21 7.73 21.28 10.52
CA THR A 21 6.61 21.00 11.44
C THR A 21 5.89 19.72 11.03
N ALA A 22 5.65 19.53 9.72
CA ALA A 22 5.09 18.30 9.19
C ALA A 22 6.01 17.09 9.41
N LEU A 23 7.32 17.25 9.21
CA LEU A 23 8.30 16.20 9.49
C LEU A 23 8.30 15.82 10.98
N ALA A 24 8.19 16.78 11.90
CA ALA A 24 8.09 16.50 13.33
C ALA A 24 6.84 15.68 13.69
N ILE A 25 5.70 16.00 13.08
CA ILE A 25 4.46 15.21 13.24
C ILE A 25 4.63 13.81 12.65
N GLY A 26 5.25 13.70 11.46
CA GLY A 26 5.59 12.42 10.84
C GLY A 26 6.51 11.57 11.72
N MET A 27 7.50 12.17 12.37
CA MET A 27 8.39 11.51 13.35
C MET A 27 7.62 11.03 14.58
N ALA A 28 6.66 11.81 15.08
CA ALA A 28 5.83 11.39 16.21
C ALA A 28 5.02 10.13 15.89
N LEU A 29 4.45 10.03 14.67
CA LEU A 29 3.69 8.85 14.23
C LEU A 29 4.55 7.57 14.23
N ILE A 30 5.83 7.69 13.86
CA ILE A 30 6.74 6.55 13.74
C ILE A 30 7.66 6.39 14.96
N TYR A 31 7.31 7.02 16.09
CA TYR A 31 8.18 7.02 17.25
C TYR A 31 8.42 5.58 17.76
N PRO A 32 9.68 5.11 17.87
CA PRO A 32 9.99 3.68 18.02
C PRO A 32 9.37 3.01 19.26
N THR A 33 9.26 3.75 20.37
CA THR A 33 8.75 3.22 21.65
C THR A 33 7.24 3.41 21.82
N LEU A 34 6.56 3.97 20.81
CA LEU A 34 5.12 4.23 20.86
C LEU A 34 4.30 2.95 21.15
N PRO A 35 4.54 1.79 20.49
CA PRO A 35 3.76 0.58 20.78
C PRO A 35 3.92 0.10 22.23
N GLY A 36 5.14 0.13 22.76
CA GLY A 36 5.40 -0.27 24.15
C GLY A 36 4.78 0.70 25.17
N SER A 37 4.86 2.00 24.90
CA SER A 37 4.25 3.03 25.75
C SER A 37 2.73 2.89 25.79
N LEU A 38 2.12 2.57 24.64
CA LEU A 38 0.68 2.37 24.55
C LEU A 38 0.22 1.08 25.24
N ALA A 39 0.99 -0.01 25.13
CA ALA A 39 0.73 -1.24 25.86
C ALA A 39 0.74 -1.01 27.38
N ALA A 40 1.73 -0.26 27.89
CA ALA A 40 1.81 0.10 29.30
C ALA A 40 0.63 0.96 29.77
N LEU A 41 0.19 1.94 28.95
CA LEU A 41 -1.01 2.73 29.25
C LEU A 41 -2.27 1.86 29.31
N LYS A 42 -2.39 0.89 28.41
CA LYS A 42 -3.50 -0.07 28.39
C LYS A 42 -3.51 -0.98 29.62
N GLU A 43 -2.36 -1.50 30.04
CA GLU A 43 -2.24 -2.28 31.27
C GLU A 43 -2.60 -1.46 32.52
N ALA A 44 -2.26 -0.17 32.52
CA ALA A 44 -2.62 0.76 33.59
C ALA A 44 -4.09 1.23 33.55
N GLY A 45 -4.88 0.85 32.54
CA GLY A 45 -6.25 1.35 32.33
C GLY A 45 -6.34 2.85 31.99
N LEU A 46 -5.24 3.43 31.50
CA LEU A 46 -5.09 4.84 31.13
C LEU A 46 -5.06 5.06 29.61
N ASP A 47 -5.58 4.09 28.84
CA ASP A 47 -5.65 4.12 27.39
C ASP A 47 -6.82 4.96 26.86
N ASN A 48 -7.53 5.70 27.71
CA ASN A 48 -8.66 6.53 27.30
C ASN A 48 -8.40 8.01 27.60
N VAL A 49 -8.59 8.86 26.59
CA VAL A 49 -8.49 10.31 26.73
C VAL A 49 -9.84 10.92 26.32
N PHE A 50 -10.50 11.59 27.26
CA PHE A 50 -11.86 12.15 27.05
C PHE A 50 -12.89 11.12 26.55
N GLY A 51 -12.76 9.85 26.95
CA GLY A 51 -13.64 8.76 26.51
C GLY A 51 -13.33 8.22 25.11
N ILE A 52 -12.26 8.69 24.46
CA ILE A 52 -11.76 8.17 23.19
C ILE A 52 -10.61 7.20 23.48
N PRO A 53 -10.69 5.95 23.00
CA PRO A 53 -9.62 4.98 23.18
C PRO A 53 -8.41 5.39 22.35
N PHE A 54 -7.29 5.55 23.02
CA PHE A 54 -6.00 5.80 22.43
C PHE A 54 -5.41 4.45 21.99
N VAL A 55 -5.65 4.10 20.73
CA VAL A 55 -5.27 2.80 20.14
C VAL A 55 -4.39 2.98 18.91
N LEU A 56 -3.46 2.03 18.71
CA LEU A 56 -2.77 1.91 17.43
C LEU A 56 -3.68 1.24 16.39
N PRO A 57 -3.41 1.43 15.08
CA PRO A 57 -4.06 0.66 14.03
C PRO A 57 -3.79 -0.84 14.24
N THR A 58 -4.65 -1.71 13.70
CA THR A 58 -4.49 -3.18 13.75
C THR A 58 -3.11 -3.66 13.27
N ALA A 59 -2.45 -2.88 12.41
CA ALA A 59 -1.08 -3.10 11.95
C ALA A 59 0.00 -2.99 13.05
N GLY A 60 -0.36 -2.51 14.25
CA GLY A 60 0.55 -2.34 15.39
C GLY A 60 1.57 -1.20 15.23
N SER A 61 1.58 -0.50 14.10
CA SER A 61 2.47 0.65 13.86
C SER A 61 1.96 1.55 12.74
N TYR A 62 2.49 2.78 12.69
CA TYR A 62 2.27 3.70 11.57
C TYR A 62 3.41 3.66 10.53
N LEU A 63 4.41 2.79 10.69
CA LEU A 63 5.69 2.81 9.96
C LEU A 63 5.56 2.67 8.42
N SER A 64 4.49 2.05 7.96
CA SER A 64 4.23 1.81 6.53
C SER A 64 2.88 2.36 6.09
N THR A 65 2.40 3.42 6.74
CA THR A 65 1.06 3.99 6.49
C THR A 65 1.13 5.28 5.67
N VAL A 66 0.31 5.38 4.62
CA VAL A 66 0.24 6.56 3.74
C VAL A 66 -0.88 7.50 4.18
N ILE A 67 -2.11 7.01 4.33
CA ILE A 67 -3.29 7.82 4.71
C ILE A 67 -3.09 8.54 6.05
N PRO A 68 -2.69 7.87 7.15
CA PRO A 68 -2.41 8.53 8.43
C PRO A 68 -1.49 9.73 8.31
N ALA A 69 -0.40 9.63 7.54
CA ALA A 69 0.55 10.73 7.36
C ALA A 69 -0.06 11.91 6.59
N ILE A 70 -0.86 11.64 5.55
CA ILE A 70 -1.56 12.67 4.77
C ILE A 70 -2.59 13.39 5.67
N LEU A 71 -3.43 12.63 6.38
CA LEU A 71 -4.45 13.18 7.27
C LEU A 71 -3.82 13.98 8.41
N ALA A 72 -2.76 13.45 9.02
CA ALA A 72 -1.99 14.13 10.05
C ALA A 72 -1.49 15.51 9.57
N THR A 73 -0.86 15.52 8.40
CA THR A 73 -0.32 16.75 7.80
C THR A 73 -1.44 17.71 7.41
N TRP A 74 -2.56 17.20 6.89
CA TRP A 74 -3.72 18.00 6.53
C TRP A 74 -4.34 18.69 7.75
N VAL A 75 -4.63 17.94 8.82
CA VAL A 75 -5.18 18.49 10.05
C VAL A 75 -4.22 19.49 10.70
N ALA A 76 -2.93 19.15 10.75
CA ALA A 76 -1.90 20.05 11.24
C ALA A 76 -1.82 21.35 10.43
N SER A 77 -1.99 21.31 9.11
CA SER A 77 -2.00 22.51 8.27
C SER A 77 -3.13 23.48 8.62
N ILE A 78 -4.30 22.95 9.02
CA ILE A 78 -5.46 23.74 9.45
C ILE A 78 -5.15 24.38 10.80
N ILE A 79 -4.60 23.61 11.74
CA ILE A 79 -4.19 24.10 13.07
C ILE A 79 -3.13 25.20 12.91
N GLU A 80 -2.06 24.95 12.15
CA GLU A 80 -0.96 25.90 11.91
C GLU A 80 -1.48 27.21 11.32
N LYS A 81 -2.39 27.14 10.35
CA LYS A 81 -3.00 28.32 9.73
C LYS A 81 -3.80 29.14 10.73
N ASN A 82 -4.50 28.52 11.68
CA ASN A 82 -5.27 29.21 12.69
C ASN A 82 -4.38 29.81 13.79
N ILE A 83 -3.40 29.04 14.29
CA ILE A 83 -2.44 29.53 15.29
C ILE A 83 -1.64 30.71 14.71
N ARG A 84 -1.19 30.63 13.46
CA ARG A 84 -0.47 31.73 12.81
C ARG A 84 -1.27 33.04 12.72
N LYS A 85 -2.60 33.00 12.68
CA LYS A 85 -3.44 34.21 12.64
C LYS A 85 -3.49 34.92 13.99
N VAL A 86 -3.46 34.17 15.09
CA VAL A 86 -3.59 34.73 16.45
C VAL A 86 -2.24 35.06 17.07
N THR A 87 -1.15 34.45 16.59
CA THR A 87 0.19 34.64 17.13
C THR A 87 0.85 35.92 16.63
N PRO A 88 1.36 36.81 17.51
CA PRO A 88 2.13 38.00 17.13
C PRO A 88 3.42 37.65 16.37
N ASP A 89 3.84 38.51 15.44
CA ASP A 89 4.98 38.22 14.55
C ASP A 89 6.30 37.96 15.28
N VAL A 90 6.55 38.67 16.39
CA VAL A 90 7.75 38.54 17.23
C VAL A 90 7.96 37.15 17.81
N VAL A 91 6.88 36.38 18.02
CA VAL A 91 6.94 35.04 18.63
C VAL A 91 6.54 33.92 17.67
N LYS A 92 6.16 34.29 16.44
CA LYS A 92 5.57 33.38 15.44
C LYS A 92 6.50 32.22 15.06
N LEU A 93 7.82 32.47 15.05
CA LEU A 93 8.83 31.49 14.65
C LEU A 93 8.90 30.27 15.59
N PHE A 94 8.58 30.43 16.88
CA PHE A 94 8.63 29.34 17.85
C PHE A 94 7.25 28.88 18.33
N VAL A 95 6.31 29.81 18.54
CA VAL A 95 4.96 29.47 19.06
C VAL A 95 4.16 28.68 18.05
N VAL A 96 4.18 29.07 16.77
CA VAL A 96 3.38 28.40 15.74
C VAL A 96 3.75 26.92 15.60
N PRO A 97 5.01 26.53 15.34
CA PRO A 97 5.37 25.12 15.22
C PRO A 97 5.14 24.35 16.53
N PHE A 98 5.48 24.94 17.68
CA PHE A 98 5.30 24.30 18.99
C PHE A 98 3.84 23.95 19.28
N VAL A 99 2.94 24.93 19.20
CA VAL A 99 1.51 24.74 19.48
C VAL A 99 0.87 23.83 18.43
N THR A 100 1.29 23.95 17.16
CA THR A 100 0.79 23.06 16.10
C THR A 100 1.10 21.61 16.41
N ILE A 101 2.34 21.28 16.79
CA ILE A 101 2.73 19.91 17.14
C ILE A 101 1.98 19.46 18.41
N LEU A 102 1.95 20.31 19.44
CA LEU A 102 1.33 20.01 20.73
C LEU A 102 -0.15 19.64 20.60
N VAL A 103 -0.88 20.31 19.71
CA VAL A 103 -2.31 20.05 19.47
C VAL A 103 -2.51 18.95 18.43
N ALA A 104 -1.76 18.99 17.32
CA ALA A 104 -1.97 18.07 16.21
C ALA A 104 -1.63 16.63 16.62
N VAL A 105 -0.48 16.39 17.26
CA VAL A 105 -0.01 15.02 17.54
C VAL A 105 -1.02 14.23 18.39
N PRO A 106 -1.49 14.71 19.55
CA PRO A 106 -2.52 14.01 20.32
C PRO A 106 -3.82 13.83 19.55
N LEU A 107 -4.27 14.86 18.82
CA LEU A 107 -5.54 14.79 18.08
C LEU A 107 -5.49 13.77 16.94
N ILE A 108 -4.36 13.70 16.23
CA ILE A 108 -4.13 12.70 15.19
C ILE A 108 -4.20 11.30 15.79
N PHE A 109 -3.56 11.10 16.93
CA PHE A 109 -3.53 9.83 17.62
C PHE A 109 -4.91 9.38 18.14
N LEU A 110 -5.73 10.32 18.63
CA LEU A 110 -7.09 10.05 19.08
C LEU A 110 -8.08 9.80 17.93
N VAL A 111 -7.83 10.34 16.74
CA VAL A 111 -8.73 10.16 15.59
C VAL A 111 -8.30 9.02 14.70
N VAL A 112 -7.02 8.95 14.34
CA VAL A 112 -6.51 8.02 13.32
C VAL A 112 -6.57 6.57 13.79
N GLY A 113 -6.21 6.29 15.05
CA GLY A 113 -6.25 4.94 15.61
C GLY A 113 -7.65 4.32 15.52
N PRO A 114 -8.67 4.93 16.15
CA PRO A 114 -10.05 4.45 16.10
C PRO A 114 -10.62 4.37 14.69
N VAL A 115 -10.38 5.38 13.84
CA VAL A 115 -10.87 5.38 12.45
C VAL A 115 -10.21 4.27 11.63
N ALA A 116 -8.89 4.08 11.76
CA ALA A 116 -8.17 3.02 11.07
C ALA A 116 -8.67 1.64 11.51
N ASN A 117 -8.85 1.42 12.82
CA ASN A 117 -9.39 0.18 13.35
C ASN A 117 -10.81 -0.07 12.86
N PHE A 118 -11.68 0.94 12.88
CA PHE A 118 -13.04 0.81 12.35
C PHE A 118 -13.05 0.40 10.87
N ILE A 119 -12.23 1.05 10.03
CA ILE A 119 -12.10 0.69 8.61
C ILE A 119 -11.54 -0.73 8.46
N SER A 120 -10.53 -1.08 9.25
CA SER A 120 -9.94 -2.42 9.26
C SER A 120 -10.94 -3.50 9.67
N ASP A 121 -11.78 -3.23 10.67
CA ASP A 121 -12.83 -4.15 11.14
C ASP A 121 -13.92 -4.34 10.09
N VAL A 122 -14.39 -3.25 9.48
CA VAL A 122 -15.36 -3.31 8.36
C VAL A 122 -14.79 -4.12 7.20
N LEU A 123 -13.53 -3.85 6.82
CA LEU A 123 -12.90 -4.53 5.69
C LEU A 123 -12.66 -6.02 6.00
N SER A 124 -12.17 -6.33 7.20
CA SER A 124 -11.98 -7.70 7.71
C SER A 124 -13.29 -8.47 7.68
N ASN A 125 -14.35 -7.93 8.30
CA ASN A 125 -15.67 -8.56 8.35
C ASN A 125 -16.25 -8.78 6.94
N THR A 126 -16.09 -7.80 6.05
CA THR A 126 -16.53 -7.91 4.65
C THR A 126 -15.80 -9.02 3.93
N PHE A 127 -14.48 -9.07 4.03
CA PHE A 127 -13.66 -10.09 3.38
C PHE A 127 -13.92 -11.49 3.95
N THR A 128 -14.09 -11.62 5.27
CA THR A 128 -14.50 -12.89 5.90
C THR A 128 -15.89 -13.32 5.42
N ALA A 129 -16.86 -12.40 5.31
CA ALA A 129 -18.18 -12.72 4.79
C ALA A 129 -18.12 -13.21 3.33
N ILE A 130 -17.34 -12.56 2.47
CA ILE A 130 -17.15 -12.97 1.08
C ILE A 130 -16.46 -14.34 1.02
N MET A 131 -15.42 -14.56 1.84
CA MET A 131 -14.69 -15.82 1.92
C MET A 131 -15.62 -16.98 2.32
N ASN A 132 -16.50 -16.76 3.30
CA ASN A 132 -17.48 -17.75 3.74
C ASN A 132 -18.58 -18.01 2.70
N PHE A 133 -18.93 -17.00 1.89
CA PHE A 133 -19.90 -17.15 0.81
C PHE A 133 -19.33 -17.89 -0.40
N SER A 134 -18.16 -17.47 -0.88
CA SER A 134 -17.47 -18.09 -2.01
C SER A 134 -15.97 -17.74 -2.00
N PRO A 135 -15.09 -18.74 -1.75
CA PRO A 135 -13.65 -18.56 -1.85
C PRO A 135 -13.20 -18.07 -3.23
N LEU A 136 -13.89 -18.48 -4.30
CA LEU A 136 -13.61 -18.04 -5.67
C LEU A 136 -13.88 -16.53 -5.84
N LEU A 137 -15.04 -16.07 -5.37
CA LEU A 137 -15.41 -14.64 -5.42
C LEU A 137 -14.47 -13.81 -4.54
N TYR A 138 -14.09 -14.35 -3.38
CA TYR A 138 -13.09 -13.74 -2.51
C TYR A 138 -11.77 -13.51 -3.24
N GLY A 139 -11.24 -14.54 -3.91
CA GLY A 139 -10.01 -14.43 -4.69
C GLY A 139 -10.12 -13.39 -5.81
N LEU A 140 -11.27 -13.32 -6.49
CA LEU A 140 -11.54 -12.33 -7.52
C LEU A 140 -11.47 -10.90 -6.98
N ILE A 141 -12.23 -10.63 -5.92
CA ILE A 141 -12.34 -9.29 -5.34
C ILE A 141 -11.02 -8.87 -4.70
N LEU A 142 -10.40 -9.74 -3.90
CA LEU A 142 -9.13 -9.41 -3.24
C LEU A 142 -8.03 -9.20 -4.28
N GLY A 143 -7.88 -10.10 -5.25
CA GLY A 143 -6.87 -9.96 -6.30
C GLY A 143 -7.04 -8.67 -7.11
N ALA A 144 -8.28 -8.29 -7.43
CA ALA A 144 -8.56 -7.06 -8.18
C ALA A 144 -8.34 -5.78 -7.38
N THR A 145 -8.63 -5.81 -6.08
CA THR A 145 -8.55 -4.64 -5.21
C THR A 145 -7.21 -4.50 -4.50
N TRP A 146 -6.36 -5.55 -4.50
CA TRP A 146 -5.12 -5.56 -3.72
C TRP A 146 -4.23 -4.33 -3.95
N GLN A 147 -3.97 -3.97 -5.20
CA GLN A 147 -3.12 -2.83 -5.51
C GLN A 147 -3.73 -1.50 -5.03
N VAL A 148 -5.06 -1.40 -5.07
CA VAL A 148 -5.80 -0.25 -4.50
C VAL A 148 -5.66 -0.22 -2.99
N LEU A 149 -5.79 -1.37 -2.32
CA LEU A 149 -5.55 -1.50 -0.87
C LEU A 149 -4.11 -1.17 -0.49
N VAL A 150 -3.13 -1.51 -1.34
CA VAL A 150 -1.71 -1.14 -1.15
C VAL A 150 -1.53 0.37 -1.22
N MET A 151 -2.11 1.03 -2.23
CA MET A 151 -2.01 2.49 -2.37
C MET A 151 -2.53 3.26 -1.14
N PHE A 152 -3.65 2.79 -0.59
CA PHE A 152 -4.27 3.40 0.57
C PHE A 152 -3.75 2.85 1.92
N GLY A 153 -2.83 1.89 1.91
CA GLY A 153 -2.36 1.21 3.12
C GLY A 153 -3.39 0.29 3.79
N MET A 154 -4.58 0.15 3.21
CA MET A 154 -5.68 -0.67 3.73
C MET A 154 -5.40 -2.19 3.65
N HIS A 155 -4.40 -2.62 2.88
CA HIS A 155 -3.99 -4.03 2.83
C HIS A 155 -3.56 -4.57 4.21
N TRP A 156 -3.10 -3.69 5.11
CA TRP A 156 -2.79 -4.02 6.51
C TRP A 156 -4.01 -4.37 7.37
N ALA A 157 -5.24 -4.23 6.87
CA ALA A 157 -6.41 -4.82 7.51
C ALA A 157 -6.50 -6.34 7.30
N VAL A 158 -5.93 -6.86 6.20
CA VAL A 158 -6.00 -8.29 5.83
C VAL A 158 -4.75 -9.04 6.27
N VAL A 159 -3.58 -8.41 6.22
CA VAL A 159 -2.29 -9.06 6.54
C VAL A 159 -2.24 -9.67 7.95
N PRO A 160 -2.65 -8.96 9.02
CA PRO A 160 -2.66 -9.53 10.38
C PRO A 160 -3.54 -10.76 10.51
N LEU A 161 -4.66 -10.85 9.77
CA LEU A 161 -5.53 -12.03 9.79
C LEU A 161 -4.79 -13.27 9.28
N ALA A 162 -3.98 -13.12 8.23
CA ALA A 162 -3.17 -14.21 7.71
C ALA A 162 -2.06 -14.63 8.68
N ILE A 163 -1.38 -13.66 9.31
CA ILE A 163 -0.36 -13.94 10.32
C ILE A 163 -0.99 -14.73 11.48
N MET A 164 -2.18 -14.30 11.94
CA MET A 164 -2.93 -15.00 12.98
C MET A 164 -3.31 -16.41 12.55
N GLN A 165 -3.82 -16.61 11.33
CA GLN A 165 -4.16 -17.94 10.83
C GLN A 165 -2.94 -18.86 10.72
N VAL A 166 -1.81 -18.36 10.23
CA VAL A 166 -0.57 -19.14 10.20
C VAL A 166 -0.11 -19.48 11.62
N ALA A 167 -0.18 -18.54 12.56
CA ALA A 167 0.20 -18.77 13.95
C ALA A 167 -0.70 -19.79 14.66
N SER A 168 -2.02 -19.76 14.41
CA SER A 168 -2.99 -20.65 15.06
C SER A 168 -3.13 -22.01 14.38
N ASN A 169 -3.12 -22.04 13.04
CA ASN A 169 -3.46 -23.22 12.24
C ASN A 169 -2.25 -23.78 11.46
N GLY A 170 -1.11 -23.09 11.48
CA GLY A 170 0.07 -23.44 10.65
C GLY A 170 -0.07 -23.10 9.17
N MET A 171 -1.22 -22.57 8.73
CA MET A 171 -1.52 -22.28 7.33
C MET A 171 -2.56 -21.18 7.16
N SER A 172 -2.54 -20.49 6.01
CA SER A 172 -3.53 -19.48 5.63
C SER A 172 -3.73 -19.40 4.12
N SER A 173 -4.98 -19.26 3.69
CA SER A 173 -5.36 -19.00 2.29
C SER A 173 -5.80 -17.55 2.04
N ILE A 174 -5.99 -16.75 3.10
CA ILE A 174 -6.62 -15.42 3.01
C ILE A 174 -5.80 -14.41 2.20
N LEU A 175 -4.47 -14.50 2.25
CA LEU A 175 -3.57 -13.62 1.48
C LEU A 175 -3.12 -14.19 0.14
N VAL A 176 -3.40 -15.46 -0.16
CA VAL A 176 -2.88 -16.10 -1.37
C VAL A 176 -3.30 -15.37 -2.66
N PRO A 177 -4.54 -14.87 -2.81
CA PRO A 177 -4.95 -14.10 -3.99
C PRO A 177 -4.17 -12.79 -4.18
N ALA A 178 -3.53 -12.28 -3.13
CA ALA A 178 -2.78 -11.04 -3.10
C ALA A 178 -1.27 -11.21 -3.39
N LEU A 179 -0.80 -12.44 -3.64
CA LEU A 179 0.63 -12.74 -3.83
C LEU A 179 1.14 -12.48 -5.26
N LEU A 180 0.26 -12.65 -6.26
CA LEU A 180 0.58 -12.53 -7.70
C LEU A 180 0.29 -11.18 -8.42
N PRO A 181 -0.36 -10.15 -7.81
CA PRO A 181 -0.56 -8.85 -8.46
C PRO A 181 0.73 -8.19 -8.98
N ASN A 182 1.86 -8.41 -8.31
CA ASN A 182 3.19 -7.92 -8.72
C ASN A 182 3.62 -8.43 -10.12
N PHE A 183 3.30 -9.67 -10.46
CA PHE A 183 3.61 -10.27 -11.76
C PHE A 183 2.68 -9.79 -12.86
N THR A 184 1.43 -9.43 -12.53
CA THR A 184 0.57 -8.74 -13.52
C THR A 184 1.11 -7.35 -13.85
N GLN A 185 1.69 -6.64 -12.87
CA GLN A 185 2.40 -5.38 -13.14
C GLN A 185 3.63 -5.62 -14.02
N THR A 186 4.39 -6.71 -13.79
CA THR A 186 5.51 -7.11 -14.67
C THR A 186 5.07 -7.27 -16.13
N GLY A 187 3.99 -8.00 -16.39
CA GLY A 187 3.47 -8.21 -17.74
C GLY A 187 2.98 -6.92 -18.41
N VAL A 188 2.26 -6.06 -17.67
CA VAL A 188 1.85 -4.74 -18.16
C VAL A 188 3.06 -3.86 -18.50
N LEU A 189 4.07 -3.80 -17.63
CA LEU A 189 5.28 -3.00 -17.86
C LEU A 189 6.08 -3.48 -19.06
N LEU A 190 6.21 -4.80 -19.25
CA LEU A 190 6.83 -5.38 -20.44
C LEU A 190 6.14 -4.92 -21.72
N ALA A 191 4.81 -4.96 -21.76
CA ALA A 191 4.04 -4.50 -22.91
C ALA A 191 4.20 -2.99 -23.15
N ILE A 192 4.17 -2.17 -22.10
CA ILE A 192 4.42 -0.72 -22.19
C ILE A 192 5.81 -0.44 -22.76
N MET A 193 6.85 -1.14 -22.28
CA MET A 193 8.22 -0.93 -22.73
C MET A 193 8.43 -1.24 -24.21
N LEU A 194 7.75 -2.26 -24.74
CA LEU A 194 7.81 -2.61 -26.15
C LEU A 194 7.02 -1.63 -27.03
N LYS A 195 5.87 -1.16 -26.56
CA LYS A 195 4.93 -0.36 -27.37
C LYS A 195 5.14 1.15 -27.27
N THR A 196 5.67 1.65 -26.15
CA THR A 196 5.88 3.08 -25.96
C THR A 196 6.98 3.63 -26.88
N LYS A 197 6.76 4.84 -27.40
CA LYS A 197 7.77 5.60 -28.15
C LYS A 197 8.53 6.58 -27.26
N GLU A 198 8.08 6.82 -26.04
CA GLU A 198 8.71 7.76 -25.11
C GLU A 198 9.95 7.14 -24.47
N SER A 199 11.13 7.68 -24.77
CA SER A 199 12.39 7.25 -24.15
C SER A 199 12.34 7.34 -22.63
N LYS A 200 11.74 8.42 -22.11
CA LYS A 200 11.58 8.63 -20.66
C LYS A 200 10.75 7.53 -20.02
N VAL A 201 9.62 7.14 -20.61
CA VAL A 201 8.80 6.01 -20.09
C VAL A 201 9.62 4.73 -20.06
N LYS A 202 10.40 4.42 -21.11
CA LYS A 202 11.29 3.23 -21.09
C LYS A 202 12.31 3.26 -19.94
N THR A 203 12.91 4.42 -19.68
CA THR A 203 13.88 4.59 -18.60
C THR A 203 13.25 4.40 -17.22
N VAL A 204 12.03 4.87 -16.97
CA VAL A 204 11.36 4.67 -15.67
C VAL A 204 10.75 3.26 -15.54
N SER A 205 10.28 2.67 -16.64
CA SER A 205 9.64 1.35 -16.63
C SER A 205 10.61 0.20 -16.37
N MET A 206 11.87 0.28 -16.81
CA MET A 206 12.87 -0.78 -16.58
C MET A 206 13.13 -1.07 -15.09
N PRO A 207 13.50 -0.10 -14.24
CA PRO A 207 13.68 -0.36 -12.80
C PRO A 207 12.36 -0.76 -12.12
N ALA A 208 11.22 -0.21 -12.58
CA ALA A 208 9.91 -0.60 -12.06
C ALA A 208 9.56 -2.07 -12.38
N LEU A 209 9.96 -2.56 -13.56
CA LEU A 209 9.78 -3.94 -13.97
C LEU A 209 10.59 -4.87 -13.08
N VAL A 210 11.88 -4.59 -12.89
CA VAL A 210 12.74 -5.37 -12.00
C VAL A 210 12.18 -5.38 -10.58
N SER A 211 11.79 -4.22 -10.07
CA SER A 211 11.14 -4.08 -8.76
C SER A 211 9.89 -4.96 -8.62
N SER A 212 9.04 -4.99 -9.65
CA SER A 212 7.81 -5.79 -9.64
C SER A 212 8.07 -7.29 -9.55
N VAL A 213 9.12 -7.80 -10.20
CA VAL A 213 9.52 -9.22 -10.11
C VAL A 213 9.93 -9.61 -8.69
N PHE A 214 10.56 -8.69 -7.96
CA PHE A 214 10.93 -8.87 -6.55
C PHE A 214 9.80 -8.50 -5.57
N GLY A 215 8.60 -8.25 -6.08
CA GLY A 215 7.41 -8.06 -5.25
C GLY A 215 7.16 -6.64 -4.77
N VAL A 216 7.97 -5.67 -5.20
CA VAL A 216 7.80 -4.24 -4.87
C VAL A 216 7.12 -3.55 -6.05
N THR A 217 5.88 -3.08 -5.85
CA THR A 217 5.00 -2.61 -6.94
C THR A 217 4.88 -1.09 -6.98
N GLU A 218 5.37 -0.39 -5.97
CA GLU A 218 5.26 1.05 -5.81
C GLU A 218 5.90 1.83 -6.98
N PRO A 219 7.11 1.48 -7.47
CA PRO A 219 7.68 2.13 -8.65
C PRO A 219 6.83 1.92 -9.91
N ALA A 220 6.20 0.74 -10.05
CA ALA A 220 5.34 0.41 -11.18
C ALA A 220 4.03 1.20 -11.14
N ILE A 221 3.35 1.18 -9.99
CA ILE A 221 2.06 1.83 -9.77
C ILE A 221 2.23 3.34 -9.90
N TYR A 222 3.05 3.97 -9.07
CA TYR A 222 3.14 5.43 -9.01
C TYR A 222 3.94 6.03 -10.17
N GLY A 223 4.94 5.30 -10.68
CA GLY A 223 5.82 5.80 -11.73
C GLY A 223 5.26 5.66 -13.15
N VAL A 224 4.38 4.68 -13.39
CA VAL A 224 3.97 4.32 -14.75
C VAL A 224 2.47 4.01 -14.86
N THR A 225 1.98 2.97 -14.19
CA THR A 225 0.66 2.41 -14.53
C THR A 225 -0.51 3.25 -14.02
N LEU A 226 -0.42 3.82 -12.81
CA LEU A 226 -1.48 4.67 -12.24
C LEU A 226 -1.64 6.00 -13.00
N PRO A 227 -0.57 6.75 -13.35
CA PRO A 227 -0.70 7.94 -14.20
C PRO A 227 -1.36 7.66 -15.55
N MET A 228 -1.10 6.49 -16.13
CA MET A 228 -1.70 6.06 -17.41
C MET A 228 -3.13 5.53 -17.27
N LYS A 229 -3.60 5.23 -16.06
CA LYS A 229 -4.92 4.68 -15.70
C LYS A 229 -5.25 3.31 -16.32
N THR A 230 -5.34 3.23 -17.64
CA THR A 230 -5.69 2.01 -18.39
C THR A 230 -4.78 0.83 -18.05
N PRO A 231 -3.44 0.98 -18.03
CA PRO A 231 -2.56 -0.12 -17.65
C PRO A 231 -2.74 -0.59 -16.21
N PHE A 232 -3.05 0.33 -15.29
CA PHE A 232 -3.34 -0.01 -13.90
C PHE A 232 -4.61 -0.85 -13.77
N PHE A 233 -5.69 -0.47 -14.46
CA PHE A 233 -6.93 -1.26 -14.44
C PHE A 233 -6.78 -2.64 -15.08
N ILE A 234 -5.97 -2.75 -16.15
CA ILE A 234 -5.66 -4.05 -16.77
C ILE A 234 -4.96 -4.96 -15.75
N SER A 235 -3.93 -4.45 -15.07
CA SER A 235 -3.22 -5.20 -14.05
C SER A 235 -4.14 -5.64 -12.91
N CYS A 236 -5.02 -4.75 -12.42
CA CYS A 236 -6.01 -5.09 -11.40
C CYS A 236 -7.00 -6.16 -11.88
N ALA A 237 -7.57 -6.03 -13.08
CA ALA A 237 -8.54 -6.99 -13.60
C ALA A 237 -7.93 -8.39 -13.77
N VAL A 238 -6.74 -8.49 -14.36
CA VAL A 238 -6.03 -9.77 -14.51
C VAL A 238 -5.66 -10.34 -13.14
N SER A 239 -5.21 -9.49 -12.22
CA SER A 239 -4.90 -9.88 -10.84
C SER A 239 -6.11 -10.46 -10.11
N GLY A 240 -7.32 -9.94 -10.34
CA GLY A 240 -8.56 -10.54 -9.84
C GLY A 240 -8.79 -11.94 -10.37
N VAL A 241 -8.72 -12.14 -11.69
CA VAL A 241 -8.91 -13.47 -12.30
C VAL A 241 -7.87 -14.48 -11.79
N ILE A 242 -6.61 -14.06 -11.69
CA ILE A 242 -5.53 -14.89 -11.15
C ILE A 242 -5.76 -15.18 -9.66
N GLY A 243 -6.20 -14.19 -8.89
CA GLY A 243 -6.57 -14.36 -7.49
C GLY A 243 -7.70 -15.38 -7.31
N ALA A 244 -8.73 -15.33 -8.15
CA ALA A 244 -9.79 -16.35 -8.17
C ALA A 244 -9.22 -17.74 -8.50
N ALA A 245 -8.33 -17.83 -9.49
CA ALA A 245 -7.68 -19.10 -9.85
C ALA A 245 -6.86 -19.68 -8.71
N THR A 246 -6.15 -18.87 -7.92
CA THR A 246 -5.42 -19.38 -6.74
C THR A 246 -6.35 -20.03 -5.71
N MET A 247 -7.56 -19.49 -5.53
CA MET A 247 -8.57 -20.07 -4.64
C MET A 247 -9.18 -21.34 -5.24
N PHE A 248 -9.38 -21.37 -6.56
CA PHE A 248 -9.87 -22.57 -7.26
C PHE A 248 -8.91 -23.76 -7.12
N PHE A 249 -7.60 -23.51 -7.23
CA PHE A 249 -6.56 -24.52 -7.07
C PHE A 249 -6.20 -24.81 -5.59
N ASN A 250 -6.93 -24.23 -4.63
CA ASN A 250 -6.69 -24.39 -3.18
C ASN A 250 -5.24 -24.10 -2.76
N VAL A 251 -4.61 -23.12 -3.39
CA VAL A 251 -3.24 -22.73 -3.03
C VAL A 251 -3.25 -22.19 -1.60
N THR A 252 -2.34 -22.70 -0.78
CA THR A 252 -2.26 -22.41 0.66
C THR A 252 -0.87 -21.88 1.00
N GLY A 253 -0.80 -20.82 1.80
CA GLY A 253 0.45 -20.31 2.35
C GLY A 253 0.72 -20.86 3.75
N TYR A 254 1.97 -21.21 4.01
CA TYR A 254 2.46 -21.74 5.30
C TYR A 254 3.39 -20.77 6.03
N SER A 255 3.75 -19.66 5.37
CA SER A 255 4.55 -18.59 5.97
C SER A 255 4.18 -17.24 5.35
N VAL A 256 4.29 -16.18 6.14
CA VAL A 256 4.02 -14.79 5.72
C VAL A 256 5.37 -14.06 5.63
N GLY A 257 5.68 -13.46 4.48
CA GLY A 257 6.84 -12.56 4.34
C GLY A 257 7.54 -12.56 2.98
N GLY A 258 7.42 -13.63 2.20
CA GLY A 258 7.96 -13.69 0.83
C GLY A 258 7.04 -12.99 -0.17
N MET A 259 7.58 -12.06 -0.97
CA MET A 259 6.89 -11.42 -2.08
C MET A 259 7.71 -11.58 -3.38
N GLY A 260 7.04 -11.43 -4.52
CA GLY A 260 7.67 -11.64 -5.83
C GLY A 260 8.23 -13.06 -5.96
N VAL A 261 9.41 -13.20 -6.56
CA VAL A 261 10.04 -14.53 -6.70
C VAL A 261 10.33 -15.24 -5.37
N PHE A 262 10.38 -14.52 -4.24
CA PHE A 262 10.63 -15.09 -2.92
C PHE A 262 9.38 -15.67 -2.25
N LEU A 263 8.20 -15.56 -2.88
CA LEU A 263 6.96 -16.10 -2.34
C LEU A 263 6.88 -17.63 -2.46
N TYR A 264 7.52 -18.24 -3.46
CA TYR A 264 7.30 -19.66 -3.78
C TYR A 264 7.62 -20.62 -2.62
N PRO A 265 8.72 -20.45 -1.86
CA PRO A 265 8.99 -21.31 -0.71
C PRO A 265 7.91 -21.25 0.38
N SER A 266 7.16 -20.16 0.50
CA SER A 266 6.10 -20.04 1.52
C SER A 266 4.84 -20.85 1.19
N LEU A 267 4.76 -21.42 -0.01
CA LEU A 267 3.66 -22.25 -0.49
C LEU A 267 3.96 -23.76 -0.42
N VAL A 268 5.15 -24.14 0.04
CA VAL A 268 5.51 -25.54 0.26
C VAL A 268 5.00 -25.97 1.64
N ASN A 269 4.29 -27.08 1.69
CA ASN A 269 3.78 -27.61 2.95
C ASN A 269 4.95 -28.15 3.80
N PRO A 270 5.20 -27.59 5.00
CA PRO A 270 6.34 -27.99 5.82
C PRO A 270 6.16 -29.36 6.48
N ALA A 271 4.93 -29.88 6.61
CA ALA A 271 4.65 -31.14 7.29
C ALA A 271 4.91 -32.37 6.42
N ASN A 272 4.63 -32.28 5.11
CA ASN A 272 4.76 -33.41 4.18
C ASN A 272 5.64 -33.10 2.94
N GLY A 273 6.15 -31.88 2.81
CA GLY A 273 6.96 -31.46 1.67
C GLY A 273 6.17 -31.30 0.37
N ASP A 274 4.83 -31.22 0.42
CA ASP A 274 4.01 -31.06 -0.77
C ASP A 274 4.27 -29.71 -1.46
N MET A 275 4.64 -29.77 -2.74
CA MET A 275 4.97 -28.64 -3.59
C MET A 275 3.84 -28.27 -4.55
N SER A 276 2.69 -28.96 -4.49
CA SER A 276 1.54 -28.73 -5.39
C SER A 276 1.12 -27.26 -5.44
N GLY A 277 1.01 -26.60 -4.26
CA GLY A 277 0.67 -25.18 -4.14
C GLY A 277 1.71 -24.25 -4.77
N MET A 278 2.99 -24.58 -4.60
CA MET A 278 4.10 -23.83 -5.22
C MET A 278 4.05 -23.96 -6.75
N ILE A 279 3.87 -25.16 -7.28
CA ILE A 279 3.82 -25.42 -8.73
C ILE A 279 2.62 -24.71 -9.35
N ALA A 280 1.44 -24.80 -8.73
CA ALA A 280 0.26 -24.08 -9.16
C ALA A 280 0.51 -22.56 -9.20
N ALA A 281 1.14 -22.00 -8.17
CA ALA A 281 1.48 -20.57 -8.13
C ALA A 281 2.48 -20.16 -9.22
N ILE A 282 3.50 -20.98 -9.52
CA ILE A 282 4.45 -20.70 -10.62
C ILE A 282 3.72 -20.68 -11.98
N ILE A 283 2.84 -21.65 -12.22
CA ILE A 283 2.04 -21.70 -13.46
C ILE A 283 1.16 -20.45 -13.55
N LEU A 284 0.47 -20.12 -12.46
CA LEU A 284 -0.38 -18.92 -12.40
C LEU A 284 0.42 -17.62 -12.57
N THR A 285 1.67 -17.55 -12.09
CA THR A 285 2.57 -16.42 -12.36
C THR A 285 2.83 -16.26 -13.85
N VAL A 286 3.15 -17.35 -14.56
CA VAL A 286 3.38 -17.30 -16.01
C VAL A 286 2.11 -16.84 -16.72
N VAL A 287 0.95 -17.39 -16.35
CA VAL A 287 -0.34 -16.97 -16.89
C VAL A 287 -0.62 -15.50 -16.59
N ALA A 288 -0.34 -15.03 -15.39
CA ALA A 288 -0.52 -13.63 -14.97
C ALA A 288 0.31 -12.68 -15.84
N ILE A 289 1.59 -12.98 -16.07
CA ILE A 289 2.48 -12.18 -16.92
C ILE A 289 1.99 -12.20 -18.36
N VAL A 290 1.72 -13.38 -18.92
CA VAL A 290 1.32 -13.53 -20.33
C VAL A 290 -0.03 -12.87 -20.60
N ALA A 291 -1.03 -13.08 -19.74
CA ALA A 291 -2.36 -12.51 -19.89
C ALA A 291 -2.34 -10.98 -19.79
N SER A 292 -1.66 -10.43 -18.77
CA SER A 292 -1.55 -8.98 -18.60
C SER A 292 -0.75 -8.32 -19.72
N PHE A 293 0.33 -8.96 -20.19
CA PHE A 293 1.09 -8.55 -21.36
C PHE A 293 0.23 -8.54 -22.63
N ALA A 294 -0.49 -9.64 -22.91
CA ALA A 294 -1.29 -9.77 -24.13
C ALA A 294 -2.44 -8.73 -24.17
N ILE A 295 -3.15 -8.55 -23.06
CA ILE A 295 -4.23 -7.55 -22.96
C ILE A 295 -3.67 -6.14 -23.12
N GLN A 296 -2.54 -5.83 -22.47
CA GLN A 296 -1.91 -4.52 -22.62
C GLN A 296 -1.35 -4.29 -24.03
N MET A 297 -0.86 -5.32 -24.71
CA MET A 297 -0.41 -5.21 -26.10
C MET A 297 -1.55 -4.92 -27.07
N ALA A 298 -2.73 -5.51 -26.83
CA ALA A 298 -3.93 -5.26 -27.63
C ALA A 298 -4.46 -3.82 -27.46
N LEU A 299 -4.33 -3.23 -26.27
CA LEU A 299 -4.82 -1.88 -25.96
C LEU A 299 -3.77 -0.78 -26.20
N PRO A 300 -4.18 0.45 -26.54
CA PRO A 300 -3.25 1.56 -26.72
C PRO A 300 -2.54 1.89 -25.40
N VAL A 301 -1.26 2.28 -25.50
CA VAL A 301 -0.47 2.77 -24.37
C VAL A 301 -0.59 4.31 -24.35
N PRO A 302 -1.17 4.91 -23.30
CA PRO A 302 -1.30 6.37 -23.20
C PRO A 302 0.06 7.07 -23.14
N TYR A 303 0.14 8.32 -23.59
CA TYR A 303 1.35 9.12 -23.41
C TYR A 303 1.42 9.71 -21.99
N LEU A 304 2.61 9.71 -21.38
CA LEU A 304 2.81 10.09 -19.98
C LEU A 304 3.52 11.44 -19.84
N TYR A 305 4.50 11.72 -20.69
CA TYR A 305 5.29 12.97 -20.69
C TYR A 305 5.08 13.83 -21.94
N GLY A 306 4.15 13.45 -22.82
CA GLY A 306 3.86 14.13 -24.09
C GLY A 306 4.27 13.30 -25.30
N GLU A 307 3.82 13.70 -26.50
CA GLU A 307 4.19 13.02 -27.75
C GLU A 307 5.72 13.05 -27.95
N PRO A 308 6.31 12.02 -28.58
CA PRO A 308 7.73 12.03 -28.88
C PRO A 308 7.96 13.22 -29.81
N THR A 309 8.76 14.20 -29.39
CA THR A 309 9.25 15.24 -30.30
C THR A 309 9.77 14.56 -31.56
N GLU A 310 9.05 14.75 -32.67
CA GLU A 310 9.61 14.50 -33.98
C GLU A 310 10.97 15.18 -34.00
N LYS A 311 12.00 14.43 -34.37
CA LYS A 311 13.25 15.05 -34.80
C LYS A 311 12.86 16.04 -35.88
N LYS A 312 12.87 17.34 -35.56
CA LYS A 312 12.86 18.38 -36.59
C LYS A 312 13.98 18.01 -37.54
N SER A 313 13.61 17.63 -38.76
CA SER A 313 14.52 17.62 -39.89
C SER A 313 15.20 18.98 -39.88
N VAL A 314 16.51 18.97 -39.69
CA VAL A 314 17.34 20.08 -40.10
C VAL A 314 17.30 19.99 -41.64
N GLU A 315 16.32 20.66 -42.23
CA GLU A 315 16.39 21.07 -43.63
C GLU A 315 17.35 22.28 -43.67
N GLU A 316 18.56 22.02 -44.18
CA GLU A 316 19.40 23.03 -44.84
C GLU A 316 18.86 23.33 -46.24
#